data_AF-A0A670J8Y7-F1
#
_entry.id   AF-A0A670J8Y7-F1
#
_cell.length_a   1.000
_cell.length_b   1.000
_cell.length_c   1.000
_cell.angle_alpha   90.00
_cell.angle_beta   90.00
_cell.angle_gamma   90.00
#
_symmetry.space_group_name_H-M   'P 1'
#
loop_
_entity.id
_entity.type
_entity.pdbx_description
1 polymer ?
#
loop_
_entity_poly.entity_id
_entity_poly.type
_entity_poly.pdbx_seq_one_letter_code
_entity_poly.pdbx_strand_id
1 'polypeptide(L)'
;MAELWLVLAASFLAALLALRLPRLKTPPGRPSLSLAAVFQDLLRYGKTKSGCQPRPPQLQVFDVPKRWFYHFYVVSVIWNGSVLLLLLQSHLLSRPFPIWLQDFLSILDGVSQDQDGGDESLSVFLVCLFVWLNSCRRLKECLHISVFSGGVIHIVQYCFGLCYYVLLGLTLLCQVPTNVREGKDHRLTVCWYHVLGVLMFIWASVHQHRCHVILANLRKNKSGKVLNLDHSIPFGDWFEFVSCPHYFAELLIYLSMAVMFGFNNLTWWLVVTYVFFSQAVSAVLCHEYYLSNFKQYPKCRKAYVPFLF
;
A
#
# COMPACT_ATOMS: atom_id res chain seq x y z
N MET A 1 7.63 16.05 5.73
CA MET A 1 7.01 14.76 5.28
C MET A 1 5.87 14.25 6.17
N ALA A 2 5.97 14.30 7.50
CA ALA A 2 4.92 13.81 8.41
C ALA A 2 3.53 14.43 8.14
N GLU A 3 3.45 15.75 7.96
CA GLU A 3 2.18 16.45 7.69
C GLU A 3 1.43 15.90 6.46
N LEU A 4 2.17 15.59 5.39
CA LEU A 4 1.58 15.02 4.18
C LEU A 4 0.94 13.66 4.45
N TRP A 5 1.62 12.78 5.19
CA TRP A 5 1.07 11.48 5.58
C TRP A 5 -0.13 11.62 6.52
N LEU A 6 -0.11 12.60 7.43
CA LEU A 6 -1.25 12.92 8.29
C LEU A 6 -2.47 13.35 7.47
N VAL A 7 -2.30 14.26 6.51
CA VAL A 7 -3.40 14.71 5.62
C VAL A 7 -3.96 13.53 4.82
N LEU A 8 -3.09 12.67 4.28
CA LEU A 8 -3.51 11.47 3.55
C LEU A 8 -4.27 10.50 4.46
N ALA A 9 -3.75 10.20 5.65
CA ALA A 9 -4.41 9.32 6.62
C ALA A 9 -5.78 9.85 7.04
N ALA A 10 -5.88 11.15 7.37
CA ALA A 10 -7.13 11.82 7.73
C ALA A 10 -8.15 11.77 6.58
N SER A 11 -7.70 11.97 5.34
CA SER A 11 -8.57 11.91 4.16
C SER A 11 -9.20 10.53 3.96
N PHE A 12 -8.42 9.46 4.12
CA PHE A 12 -8.93 8.09 4.01
C PHE A 12 -9.76 7.66 5.23
N LEU A 13 -9.47 8.16 6.42
CA LEU A 13 -10.35 7.99 7.59
C LEU A 13 -11.72 8.63 7.34
N ALA A 14 -11.75 9.88 6.86
CA ALA A 14 -12.99 10.56 6.49
C ALA A 14 -13.77 9.77 5.43
N ALA A 15 -13.07 9.20 4.44
CA ALA A 15 -13.65 8.31 3.44
C ALA A 15 -14.32 7.08 4.07
N LEU A 16 -13.62 6.42 5.00
CA LEU A 16 -14.09 5.23 5.69
C LEU A 16 -15.33 5.52 6.54
N LEU A 17 -15.33 6.64 7.27
CA LEU A 17 -16.49 7.09 8.04
C LEU A 17 -17.67 7.39 7.11
N ALA A 18 -17.43 8.06 5.98
CA ALA A 18 -18.47 8.36 4.99
C ALA A 18 -19.08 7.09 4.36
N LEU A 19 -18.32 6.00 4.24
CA LEU A 19 -18.86 4.70 3.79
C LEU A 19 -19.73 4.01 4.84
N ARG A 20 -19.49 4.27 6.13
CA ARG A 20 -20.25 3.66 7.25
C ARG A 20 -21.51 4.45 7.62
N LEU A 21 -21.60 5.72 7.26
CA LEU A 21 -22.79 6.53 7.49
C LEU A 21 -23.96 6.01 6.61
N PRO A 22 -25.18 5.86 7.17
CA PRO A 22 -26.36 5.51 6.39
C PRO A 22 -26.52 6.53 5.26
N ARG A 23 -26.67 6.06 4.02
CA ARG A 23 -27.00 6.94 2.89
C ARG A 23 -28.34 7.59 3.19
N LEU A 24 -28.32 8.87 3.60
CA LEU A 24 -29.51 9.72 3.56
C LEU A 24 -30.04 9.65 2.12
N LYS A 25 -31.23 9.07 1.96
CA LYS A 25 -31.91 8.97 0.66
C LYS A 25 -32.00 10.38 0.10
N THR A 26 -31.17 10.70 -0.90
CA THR A 26 -31.34 11.93 -1.65
C THR A 26 -32.67 11.84 -2.40
N PRO A 27 -33.50 12.90 -2.37
CA PRO A 27 -34.75 12.90 -3.10
C PRO A 27 -34.49 12.70 -4.61
N PRO A 28 -35.37 11.98 -5.32
CA PRO A 28 -35.19 11.72 -6.74
C PRO A 28 -35.25 13.04 -7.52
N GLY A 29 -34.21 13.37 -8.30
CA GLY A 29 -34.24 14.49 -9.26
C GLY A 29 -33.12 15.53 -9.19
N ARG A 30 -32.14 15.42 -8.29
CA ARG A 30 -30.91 16.26 -8.35
C ARG A 30 -29.69 15.41 -8.71
N PRO A 31 -28.93 15.74 -9.78
CA PRO A 31 -27.60 15.21 -9.94
C PRO A 31 -26.72 15.89 -8.90
N SER A 32 -26.63 15.32 -7.69
CA SER A 32 -25.63 15.78 -6.74
C SER A 32 -24.29 15.24 -7.23
N LEU A 33 -23.62 16.04 -8.05
CA LEU A 33 -22.17 15.96 -8.26
C LEU A 33 -21.48 16.38 -6.95
N SER A 34 -21.77 15.70 -5.85
CA SER A 34 -21.15 16.01 -4.56
C SER A 34 -19.70 15.55 -4.62
N LEU A 35 -18.80 16.34 -4.03
CA LEU A 35 -17.38 15.98 -3.92
C LEU A 35 -17.22 14.58 -3.31
N ALA A 36 -18.10 14.21 -2.37
CA ALA A 36 -18.15 12.88 -1.78
C ALA A 36 -18.55 11.77 -2.78
N ALA A 37 -19.49 12.04 -3.70
CA ALA A 37 -19.85 11.09 -4.75
C ALA A 37 -18.71 10.90 -5.75
N VAL A 38 -18.05 11.98 -6.18
CA VAL A 38 -16.85 11.92 -7.04
C VAL A 38 -15.70 11.19 -6.34
N PHE A 39 -15.49 11.45 -5.06
CA PHE A 39 -14.45 10.79 -4.26
C PHE A 39 -14.74 9.30 -4.03
N GLN A 40 -15.99 8.92 -3.73
CA GLN A 40 -16.40 7.52 -3.67
C GLN A 40 -16.25 6.81 -5.02
N ASP A 41 -16.46 7.54 -6.11
CA ASP A 41 -16.27 7.04 -7.46
C ASP A 41 -14.79 6.81 -7.80
N LEU A 42 -13.92 7.71 -7.33
CA LEU A 42 -12.46 7.61 -7.42
C LEU A 42 -11.89 6.45 -6.59
N LEU A 43 -12.51 6.12 -5.45
CA LEU A 43 -12.04 5.05 -4.56
C LEU A 43 -12.40 3.64 -5.06
N ARG A 44 -13.41 3.50 -5.93
CA ARG A 44 -13.86 2.20 -6.45
C ARG A 44 -13.08 1.81 -7.71
N TYR A 45 -12.57 0.58 -7.76
CA TYR A 45 -11.84 0.07 -8.92
C TYR A 45 -12.10 -1.42 -9.19
N GLY A 46 -12.04 -1.79 -10.46
CA GLY A 46 -12.31 -3.15 -10.92
C GLY A 46 -13.70 -3.65 -10.49
N LYS A 47 -13.72 -4.70 -9.66
CA LYS A 47 -14.92 -5.47 -9.29
C LYS A 47 -15.94 -4.61 -8.51
N THR A 48 -15.45 -3.68 -7.70
CA THR A 48 -16.28 -2.78 -6.88
C THR A 48 -16.89 -1.63 -7.70
N LYS A 49 -16.48 -1.48 -8.97
CA LYS A 49 -16.99 -0.48 -9.92
C LYS A 49 -18.17 -1.02 -10.75
N SER A 50 -18.23 -2.34 -10.96
CA SER A 50 -19.18 -3.00 -11.87
C SER A 50 -20.64 -3.10 -11.37
N GLY A 51 -20.92 -2.71 -10.11
CA GLY A 51 -22.23 -2.86 -9.48
C GLY A 51 -23.18 -1.65 -9.57
N CYS A 52 -22.74 -0.52 -10.15
CA CYS A 52 -23.59 0.66 -10.36
C CYS A 52 -23.89 0.87 -11.86
N GLN A 53 -25.07 1.44 -12.16
CA GLN A 53 -25.64 1.68 -13.49
C GLN A 53 -24.64 2.11 -14.59
N PRO A 54 -24.92 1.79 -15.88
CA PRO A 54 -24.04 2.14 -16.98
C PRO A 54 -23.75 3.64 -17.00
N ARG A 55 -22.46 3.99 -16.87
CA ARG A 55 -22.00 5.38 -16.78
C ARG A 55 -22.03 6.07 -18.14
N PRO A 56 -22.22 7.40 -18.17
CA PRO A 56 -22.07 8.18 -19.38
C PRO A 56 -20.65 8.02 -19.97
N PRO A 57 -20.52 7.96 -21.30
CA PRO A 57 -19.27 7.62 -22.00
C PRO A 57 -18.11 8.58 -21.69
N GLN A 58 -18.40 9.83 -21.33
CA GLN A 58 -17.40 10.85 -20.98
C GLN A 58 -16.57 10.50 -19.73
N LEU A 59 -17.14 9.79 -18.76
CA LEU A 59 -16.45 9.34 -17.54
C LEU A 59 -15.62 8.06 -17.76
N GLN A 60 -15.81 7.37 -18.89
CA GLN A 60 -15.04 6.17 -19.26
C GLN A 60 -13.74 6.53 -20.02
N VAL A 61 -13.61 7.76 -20.52
CA VAL A 61 -12.41 8.24 -21.23
C VAL A 61 -11.16 8.20 -20.33
N PHE A 62 -11.35 8.36 -19.02
CA PHE A 62 -10.28 8.40 -18.03
C PHE A 62 -10.01 7.06 -17.33
N ASP A 63 -10.53 5.96 -17.88
CA ASP A 63 -10.34 4.63 -17.32
C ASP A 63 -9.13 3.91 -17.92
N VAL A 64 -8.24 3.48 -17.03
CA VAL A 64 -7.01 2.77 -17.35
C VAL A 64 -7.20 1.28 -17.09
N PRO A 65 -6.67 0.38 -17.96
CA PRO A 65 -6.77 -1.06 -17.72
C PRO A 65 -6.13 -1.47 -16.39
N LYS A 66 -6.84 -2.26 -15.58
CA LYS A 66 -6.31 -2.81 -14.32
C LYS A 66 -5.06 -3.67 -14.53
N ARG A 67 -4.83 -4.16 -15.75
CA ARG A 67 -3.61 -4.88 -16.14
C ARG A 67 -2.35 -4.07 -15.94
N TRP A 68 -2.42 -2.74 -15.94
CA TRP A 68 -1.29 -1.84 -15.73
C TRP A 68 -0.84 -1.72 -14.27
N PHE A 69 -1.42 -2.51 -13.36
CA PHE A 69 -1.05 -2.51 -11.94
C PHE A 69 0.45 -2.84 -11.72
N TYR A 70 1.09 -3.57 -12.63
CA TYR A 70 2.52 -3.85 -12.56
C TYR A 70 3.39 -2.58 -12.73
N HIS A 71 2.90 -1.54 -13.43
CA HIS A 71 3.65 -0.27 -13.61
C HIS A 71 4.00 0.37 -12.26
N PHE A 72 3.09 0.32 -11.29
CA PHE A 72 3.33 0.85 -9.95
C PHE A 72 4.56 0.20 -9.30
N TYR A 73 4.67 -1.12 -9.44
CA TYR A 73 5.80 -1.87 -8.87
C TYR A 73 7.06 -1.74 -9.72
N VAL A 74 6.98 -1.55 -11.04
CA VAL A 74 8.15 -1.20 -11.87
C VAL A 74 8.75 0.12 -11.39
N VAL A 75 7.92 1.16 -11.25
CA VAL A 75 8.36 2.45 -10.72
C VAL A 75 8.92 2.31 -9.32
N SER A 76 8.25 1.55 -8.44
CA SER A 76 8.73 1.32 -7.08
C SER A 76 10.09 0.62 -7.04
N VAL A 77 10.28 -0.45 -7.83
CA VAL A 77 11.53 -1.22 -7.88
C VAL A 77 12.69 -0.36 -8.38
N ILE A 78 12.45 0.46 -9.41
CA ILE A 78 13.46 1.37 -9.96
C ILE A 78 13.78 2.46 -8.93
N TRP A 79 12.77 3.22 -8.50
CA TRP A 79 12.94 4.37 -7.61
C TRP A 79 13.50 3.98 -6.23
N ASN A 80 12.83 3.07 -5.53
CA ASN A 80 13.27 2.65 -4.20
C ASN A 80 14.56 1.81 -4.26
N GLY A 81 14.82 1.16 -5.40
CA GLY A 81 16.12 0.53 -5.67
C GLY A 81 17.24 1.55 -5.79
N SER A 82 17.01 2.67 -6.49
CA SER A 82 17.96 3.78 -6.55
C SER A 82 18.22 4.41 -5.18
N VAL A 83 17.17 4.60 -4.37
CA VAL A 83 17.31 5.09 -2.98
C VAL A 83 18.16 4.13 -2.13
N LEU A 84 17.89 2.82 -2.20
CA LEU A 84 18.68 1.80 -1.51
C LEU A 84 20.13 1.78 -1.98
N LEU A 85 20.38 1.94 -3.29
CA LEU A 85 21.72 2.01 -3.85
C LEU A 85 22.50 3.25 -3.35
N LEU A 86 21.86 4.42 -3.26
CA LEU A 86 22.47 5.62 -2.68
C LEU A 86 22.87 5.38 -1.23
N LEU A 87 21.97 4.78 -0.44
CA LEU A 87 22.24 4.46 0.96
C LEU A 87 23.37 3.42 1.11
N LEU A 88 23.40 2.41 0.24
CA LEU A 88 24.46 1.41 0.19
C LEU A 88 25.82 2.03 -0.18
N GLN A 89 25.85 2.96 -1.14
CA GLN A 89 27.05 3.68 -1.51
C GLN A 89 27.56 4.56 -0.37
N SER A 90 26.67 5.20 0.38
CA SER A 90 27.09 5.94 1.57
C SER A 90 27.65 5.02 2.66
N HIS A 91 26.97 3.93 2.98
CA HIS A 91 27.42 3.03 4.06
C HIS A 91 28.67 2.22 3.72
N LEU A 92 28.75 1.65 2.52
CA LEU A 92 29.84 0.75 2.15
C LEU A 92 31.04 1.46 1.52
N LEU A 93 30.81 2.59 0.83
CA LEU A 93 31.85 3.28 0.07
C LEU A 93 32.17 4.67 0.65
N SER A 94 31.57 5.05 1.78
CA SER A 94 31.72 6.37 2.42
C SER A 94 31.49 7.53 1.44
N ARG A 95 30.61 7.32 0.45
CA ARG A 95 30.30 8.35 -0.56
C ARG A 95 29.14 9.21 -0.06
N PRO A 96 29.32 10.54 0.06
CA PRO A 96 28.22 11.41 0.43
C PRO A 96 27.14 11.40 -0.66
N PHE A 97 25.91 11.72 -0.27
CA PHE A 97 24.84 11.95 -1.21
C PHE A 97 25.18 13.14 -2.13
N PRO A 98 24.67 13.18 -3.38
CA PRO A 98 24.86 14.34 -4.26
C PRO A 98 24.41 15.65 -3.58
N ILE A 99 25.14 16.75 -3.81
CA ILE A 99 24.88 18.05 -3.16
C ILE A 99 23.43 18.51 -3.39
N TRP A 100 22.96 18.44 -4.64
CA TRP A 100 21.58 18.79 -4.99
C TRP A 100 20.53 18.00 -4.19
N LEU A 101 20.84 16.74 -3.84
CA LEU A 101 19.94 15.88 -3.07
C LEU A 101 19.98 16.27 -1.59
N GLN A 102 21.15 16.61 -1.05
CA GLN A 102 21.27 17.10 0.32
C GLN A 102 20.52 18.43 0.51
N ASP A 103 20.66 19.36 -0.43
CA ASP A 103 19.93 20.63 -0.44
C ASP A 103 18.42 20.42 -0.55
N PHE A 104 18.00 19.48 -1.41
CA PHE A 104 16.59 19.14 -1.54
C PHE A 104 16.01 18.52 -0.25
N LEU A 105 16.75 17.62 0.41
CA LEU A 105 16.31 16.99 1.65
C LEU A 105 16.29 17.96 2.82
N SER A 106 17.23 18.92 2.89
CA SER A 106 17.22 19.95 3.95
C SER A 106 15.99 20.86 3.86
N ILE A 107 15.51 21.16 2.65
CA ILE A 107 14.25 21.87 2.41
C ILE A 107 13.04 21.03 2.86
N LEU A 108 13.05 19.72 2.60
CA LEU A 108 11.95 18.82 2.95
C LEU A 108 11.85 18.48 4.44
N ASP A 109 13.00 18.45 5.14
CA ASP A 109 13.07 18.15 6.58
C ASP A 109 12.66 19.34 7.45
N GLY A 110 12.86 20.58 6.98
CA GLY A 110 12.39 21.79 7.65
C GLY A 110 12.94 21.97 9.08
N VAL A 111 14.11 22.62 9.22
CA VAL A 111 14.70 23.27 10.42
C VAL A 111 14.77 22.49 11.76
N SER A 112 14.13 21.35 12.00
CA SER A 112 14.20 20.69 13.31
C SER A 112 13.95 19.19 13.26
N GLN A 113 15.03 18.43 13.09
CA GLN A 113 15.26 17.21 13.85
C GLN A 113 16.77 17.08 14.07
N ASP A 114 17.26 17.78 15.09
CA ASP A 114 18.47 17.36 15.82
C ASP A 114 18.12 16.01 16.47
N GLN A 115 18.18 14.94 15.69
CA GLN A 115 18.27 13.60 16.21
C GLN A 115 19.72 13.18 16.08
N ASP A 116 20.47 13.50 17.12
CA ASP A 116 21.73 12.86 17.49
C ASP A 116 21.44 11.36 17.73
N GLY A 117 21.26 10.62 16.63
CA GLY A 117 20.63 9.31 16.59
C GLY A 117 21.43 8.35 15.72
N GLY A 118 22.71 8.13 16.07
CA GLY A 118 23.56 7.12 15.42
C GLY A 118 23.00 5.68 15.48
N ASP A 119 21.88 5.46 16.17
CA ASP A 119 21.21 4.16 16.28
C ASP A 119 20.15 3.91 15.18
N GLU A 120 19.74 4.91 14.39
CA GLU A 120 18.68 4.77 13.38
C GLU A 120 19.18 4.38 11.99
N SER A 121 20.50 4.41 11.76
CA SER A 121 21.09 4.10 10.46
C SER A 121 20.72 2.70 9.95
N LEU A 122 20.82 1.67 10.79
CA LEU A 122 20.44 0.32 10.41
C LEU A 122 18.93 0.20 10.17
N SER A 123 18.12 0.88 10.98
CA SER A 123 16.65 0.91 10.84
C SER A 123 16.25 1.42 9.46
N VAL A 124 16.77 2.59 9.05
CA VAL A 124 16.47 3.17 7.73
C VAL A 124 16.95 2.25 6.61
N PHE A 125 18.13 1.66 6.74
CA PHE A 125 18.66 0.71 5.76
C PHE A 125 17.77 -0.52 5.60
N LEU A 126 17.39 -1.16 6.70
CA LEU A 126 16.52 -2.34 6.68
C LEU A 126 15.14 -2.02 6.11
N VAL A 127 14.56 -0.87 6.44
CA VAL A 127 13.27 -0.45 5.91
C VAL A 127 13.36 -0.15 4.41
N CYS A 128 14.41 0.54 3.94
CA CYS A 128 14.67 0.71 2.49
C CYS A 128 14.79 -0.62 1.77
N LEU A 129 15.56 -1.57 2.33
CA LEU A 129 15.70 -2.92 1.80
C LEU A 129 14.34 -3.64 1.74
N PHE A 130 13.52 -3.51 2.78
CA PHE A 130 12.24 -4.21 2.86
C PHE A 130 11.17 -3.62 1.95
N VAL A 131 11.13 -2.29 1.78
CA VAL A 131 10.30 -1.64 0.77
C VAL A 131 10.69 -2.13 -0.63
N TRP A 132 11.99 -2.23 -0.92
CA TRP A 132 12.47 -2.72 -2.21
C TRP A 132 12.16 -4.21 -2.42
N LEU A 133 12.44 -5.07 -1.45
CA LEU A 133 12.12 -6.50 -1.51
C LEU A 133 10.61 -6.75 -1.66
N ASN A 134 9.79 -6.02 -0.92
CA ASN A 134 8.34 -6.06 -1.07
C ASN A 134 7.93 -5.69 -2.50
N SER A 135 8.50 -4.61 -3.04
CA SER A 135 8.22 -4.15 -4.41
C SER A 135 8.62 -5.18 -5.47
N CYS A 136 9.79 -5.80 -5.35
CA CYS A 136 10.26 -6.87 -6.23
C CYS A 136 9.33 -8.08 -6.19
N ARG A 137 8.93 -8.52 -5.00
CA ARG A 137 7.99 -9.63 -4.82
C ARG A 137 6.64 -9.32 -5.46
N ARG A 138 6.09 -8.13 -5.18
CA ARG A 138 4.79 -7.70 -5.73
C ARG A 138 4.83 -7.54 -7.25
N LEU A 139 5.94 -7.06 -7.81
CA LEU A 139 6.15 -7.01 -9.26
C LEU A 139 6.13 -8.43 -9.86
N LYS A 140 6.90 -9.35 -9.28
CA LYS A 140 6.92 -10.76 -9.70
C LYS A 140 5.52 -11.39 -9.65
N GLU A 141 4.79 -11.16 -8.56
CA GLU A 141 3.41 -11.62 -8.38
C GLU A 141 2.44 -11.03 -9.40
N CYS A 142 2.60 -9.75 -9.77
CA CYS A 142 1.79 -9.13 -10.80
C CYS A 142 2.05 -9.72 -12.18
N LEU A 143 3.32 -9.95 -12.52
CA LEU A 143 3.71 -10.45 -13.85
C LEU A 143 3.38 -11.94 -14.04
N HIS A 144 3.59 -12.77 -13.02
CA HIS A 144 3.56 -14.24 -13.18
C HIS A 144 2.39 -14.94 -12.49
N ILE A 145 1.87 -14.37 -11.39
CA ILE A 145 0.86 -15.05 -10.56
C ILE A 145 -0.53 -14.49 -10.86
N SER A 146 -0.66 -13.17 -10.87
CA SER A 146 -1.93 -12.46 -10.94
C SER A 146 -2.64 -12.67 -12.28
N VAL A 147 -3.93 -13.01 -12.22
CA VAL A 147 -4.80 -13.08 -13.40
C VAL A 147 -5.69 -11.85 -13.40
N PHE A 148 -5.41 -10.89 -14.28
CA PHE A 148 -6.17 -9.65 -14.38
C PHE A 148 -7.38 -9.81 -15.32
N SER A 149 -8.58 -9.52 -14.80
CA SER A 149 -9.79 -9.39 -15.61
C SER A 149 -9.82 -8.03 -16.34
N GLY A 150 -10.80 -7.80 -17.23
CA GLY A 150 -11.02 -6.51 -17.92
C GLY A 150 -11.50 -5.36 -17.02
N GLY A 151 -11.17 -5.38 -15.73
CA GLY A 151 -11.51 -4.29 -14.81
C GLY A 151 -10.69 -3.04 -15.12
N VAL A 152 -11.21 -1.89 -14.71
CA VAL A 152 -10.60 -0.57 -14.94
C VAL A 152 -10.30 0.15 -13.62
N ILE A 153 -9.33 1.05 -13.67
CA ILE A 153 -8.91 1.95 -12.59
C ILE A 153 -9.00 3.38 -13.15
N HIS A 154 -9.48 4.34 -12.35
CA HIS A 154 -9.52 5.74 -12.80
C HIS A 154 -8.11 6.34 -12.90
N ILE A 155 -7.85 7.21 -13.88
CA ILE A 155 -6.52 7.80 -14.11
C ILE A 155 -5.96 8.55 -12.89
N VAL A 156 -6.82 9.25 -12.14
CA VAL A 156 -6.40 9.96 -10.92
C VAL A 156 -5.89 8.99 -9.86
N GLN A 157 -6.58 7.86 -9.68
CA GLN A 157 -6.14 6.79 -8.77
C GLN A 157 -4.85 6.14 -9.28
N TYR A 158 -4.71 5.99 -10.59
CA TYR A 158 -3.49 5.48 -11.21
C TYR A 158 -2.30 6.42 -10.96
N CYS A 159 -2.43 7.72 -11.23
CA CYS A 159 -1.39 8.71 -10.94
C CYS A 159 -1.06 8.76 -9.44
N PHE A 160 -2.08 8.74 -8.59
CA PHE A 160 -1.89 8.69 -7.14
C PHE A 160 -1.10 7.45 -6.69
N GLY A 161 -1.38 6.28 -7.28
CA GLY A 161 -0.63 5.04 -7.03
C GLY A 161 0.84 5.13 -7.45
N LEU A 162 1.16 5.79 -8.57
CA LEU A 162 2.54 6.06 -8.98
C LEU A 162 3.24 7.01 -8.00
N CYS A 163 2.59 8.13 -7.67
CA CYS A 163 3.13 9.11 -6.72
C CYS A 163 3.37 8.50 -5.34
N TYR A 164 2.53 7.57 -4.89
CA TYR A 164 2.69 6.89 -3.60
C TYR A 164 4.05 6.18 -3.47
N TYR A 165 4.47 5.43 -4.51
CA TYR A 165 5.75 4.70 -4.44
C TYR A 165 6.97 5.63 -4.52
N VAL A 166 6.83 6.78 -5.20
CA VAL A 166 7.85 7.85 -5.17
C VAL A 166 7.91 8.46 -3.77
N LEU A 167 6.75 8.77 -3.19
CA LEU A 167 6.61 9.39 -1.88
C LEU A 167 7.17 8.51 -0.76
N LEU A 168 7.01 7.19 -0.83
CA LEU A 168 7.63 6.27 0.13
C LEU A 168 9.16 6.38 0.12
N GLY A 169 9.79 6.38 -1.06
CA GLY A 169 11.24 6.53 -1.17
C GLY A 169 11.72 7.90 -0.69
N LEU A 170 10.98 8.96 -1.01
CA LEU A 170 11.26 10.31 -0.49
C LEU A 170 11.14 10.37 1.05
N THR A 171 10.14 9.71 1.60
CA THR A 171 9.95 9.61 3.06
C THR A 171 11.17 8.98 3.70
N LEU A 172 11.65 7.86 3.14
CA LEU A 172 12.82 7.16 3.65
C LEU A 172 14.10 7.98 3.51
N LEU A 173 14.28 8.70 2.40
CA LEU A 173 15.41 9.62 2.25
C LEU A 173 15.44 10.71 3.33
N CYS A 174 14.26 11.25 3.68
CA CYS A 174 14.13 12.23 4.78
C CYS A 174 14.42 11.61 6.15
N GLN A 175 14.24 10.30 6.33
CA GLN A 175 14.60 9.63 7.59
C GLN A 175 16.09 9.27 7.70
N VAL A 176 16.89 9.41 6.64
CA VAL A 176 18.34 9.11 6.69
C VAL A 176 19.03 10.13 7.60
N PRO A 177 19.80 9.71 8.62
CA PRO A 177 20.58 10.62 9.46
C PRO A 177 21.60 11.46 8.68
N THR A 178 21.85 12.72 9.09
CA THR A 178 22.73 13.66 8.36
C THR A 178 24.17 13.16 8.22
N ASN A 179 24.72 12.55 9.27
CA ASN A 179 26.04 11.91 9.27
C ASN A 179 26.16 10.78 8.22
N VAL A 180 25.09 10.03 7.97
CA VAL A 180 25.00 9.05 6.89
C VAL A 180 24.86 9.74 5.53
N ARG A 181 24.11 10.84 5.41
CA ARG A 181 24.05 11.61 4.15
C ARG A 181 25.42 12.15 3.73
N GLU A 182 26.24 12.51 4.71
CA GLU A 182 27.61 13.01 4.52
C GLU A 182 28.66 11.90 4.33
N GLY A 183 28.27 10.63 4.46
CA GLY A 183 29.21 9.49 4.37
C GLY A 183 30.18 9.39 5.53
N LYS A 184 29.86 9.98 6.69
CA LYS A 184 30.71 10.04 7.88
C LYS A 184 30.37 9.01 8.96
N ASP A 185 29.19 8.40 8.91
CA ASP A 185 28.78 7.36 9.85
C ASP A 185 28.52 6.01 9.18
N HIS A 186 29.08 4.98 9.79
CA HIS A 186 29.10 3.59 9.32
C HIS A 186 28.65 2.61 10.41
N ARG A 187 28.24 3.12 11.58
CA ARG A 187 27.88 2.27 12.71
C ARG A 187 26.51 1.66 12.47
N LEU A 188 26.50 0.33 12.29
CA LEU A 188 25.27 -0.45 12.21
C LEU A 188 25.05 -1.16 13.54
N THR A 189 24.24 -0.57 14.42
CA THR A 189 23.88 -1.18 15.69
C THR A 189 22.65 -2.07 15.53
N VAL A 190 22.76 -3.33 15.96
CA VAL A 190 21.64 -4.28 15.91
C VAL A 190 20.90 -4.28 17.25
N CYS A 191 19.66 -3.77 17.24
CA CYS A 191 18.73 -3.87 18.36
C CYS A 191 17.71 -5.01 18.20
N TRP A 192 17.08 -5.43 19.32
CA TRP A 192 16.09 -6.52 19.35
C TRP A 192 14.88 -6.28 18.44
N TYR A 193 14.48 -5.01 18.29
CA TYR A 193 13.33 -4.63 17.45
C TYR A 193 13.61 -4.83 15.96
N HIS A 194 14.87 -4.81 15.52
CA HIS A 194 15.23 -5.20 14.15
C HIS A 194 14.90 -6.67 13.90
N VAL A 195 15.30 -7.56 14.81
CA VAL A 195 15.04 -9.00 14.69
C VAL A 195 13.54 -9.26 14.67
N LEU A 196 12.79 -8.64 15.58
CA LEU A 196 11.33 -8.75 15.61
C LEU A 196 10.70 -8.26 14.29
N GLY A 197 11.13 -7.10 13.80
CA GLY A 197 10.68 -6.54 12.53
C GLY A 197 10.97 -7.47 11.34
N VAL A 198 12.15 -8.09 11.28
CA VAL A 198 12.52 -9.05 10.23
C VAL A 198 11.59 -10.26 10.24
N LEU A 199 11.35 -10.85 11.42
CA LEU A 199 10.48 -12.01 11.57
C LEU A 199 9.03 -11.69 11.18
N MET A 200 8.52 -10.54 11.64
CA MET A 200 7.17 -10.07 11.29
C MET A 200 7.03 -9.83 9.79
N PHE A 201 8.03 -9.21 9.14
CA PHE A 201 8.02 -8.96 7.70
C PHE A 201 7.95 -10.25 6.88
N ILE A 202 8.78 -11.25 7.22
CA ILE A 202 8.82 -12.54 6.53
C ILE A 202 7.48 -13.24 6.68
N TRP A 203 6.97 -13.32 7.92
CA TRP A 203 5.69 -13.97 8.21
C TRP A 203 4.53 -13.33 7.44
N ALA A 204 4.42 -11.99 7.50
CA ALA A 204 3.39 -11.25 6.80
C ALA A 204 3.52 -11.37 5.27
N SER A 205 4.74 -11.32 4.73
CA SER A 205 5.01 -11.50 3.30
C SER A 205 4.61 -12.89 2.80
N VAL A 206 4.84 -13.94 3.58
CA VAL A 206 4.42 -15.30 3.25
C VAL A 206 2.91 -15.39 3.16
N HIS A 207 2.17 -14.92 4.17
CA HIS A 207 0.71 -14.95 4.15
C HIS A 207 0.12 -14.10 3.03
N GLN A 208 0.72 -12.95 2.76
CA GLN A 208 0.28 -12.12 1.64
C GLN A 208 0.44 -12.84 0.29
N HIS A 209 1.61 -13.45 0.08
CA HIS A 209 1.89 -14.23 -1.13
C HIS A 209 0.89 -15.37 -1.31
N ARG A 210 0.65 -16.14 -0.24
CA ARG A 210 -0.34 -17.24 -0.23
C ARG A 210 -1.73 -16.74 -0.61
N CYS A 211 -2.15 -15.60 -0.07
CA CYS A 211 -3.44 -15.01 -0.43
C CYS A 211 -3.53 -14.65 -1.92
N HIS A 212 -2.47 -14.09 -2.51
CA HIS A 212 -2.43 -13.79 -3.95
C HIS A 212 -2.45 -15.05 -4.81
N VAL A 213 -1.76 -16.11 -4.40
CA VAL A 213 -1.79 -17.41 -5.08
C VAL A 213 -3.19 -18.02 -5.03
N ILE A 214 -3.87 -17.99 -3.88
CA ILE A 214 -5.27 -18.44 -3.73
C ILE A 214 -6.16 -17.66 -4.71
N LEU A 215 -6.09 -16.33 -4.71
CA LEU A 215 -6.90 -15.49 -5.60
C LEU A 215 -6.63 -15.77 -7.10
N ALA A 216 -5.38 -16.05 -7.46
CA ALA A 216 -5.03 -16.41 -8.83
C ALA A 216 -5.56 -17.80 -9.21
N ASN A 217 -5.47 -18.78 -8.32
CA ASN A 217 -5.90 -20.15 -8.54
C ASN A 217 -7.42 -20.28 -8.68
N LEU A 218 -8.21 -19.37 -8.12
CA LEU A 218 -9.66 -19.31 -8.39
C LEU A 218 -10.00 -19.12 -9.87
N ARG A 219 -9.04 -18.66 -10.69
CA ARG A 219 -9.21 -18.39 -12.12
C ARG A 219 -8.42 -19.36 -13.01
N LYS A 220 -7.61 -20.24 -12.42
CA LYS A 220 -6.75 -21.19 -13.12
C LYS A 220 -7.25 -22.61 -12.86
N ASN A 221 -7.04 -23.52 -13.83
CA ASN A 221 -7.21 -24.95 -13.60
C ASN A 221 -5.94 -25.56 -12.95
N LYS A 222 -5.96 -26.87 -12.68
CA LYS A 222 -4.81 -27.60 -12.11
C LYS A 222 -3.55 -27.56 -12.98
N SER A 223 -3.67 -27.31 -14.29
CA SER A 223 -2.53 -27.14 -15.20
C SER A 223 -2.08 -25.69 -15.37
N GLY A 224 -2.65 -24.75 -14.60
CA GLY A 224 -2.29 -23.32 -14.63
C GLY A 224 -2.94 -22.50 -15.75
N LYS A 225 -3.76 -23.12 -16.61
CA LYS A 225 -4.49 -22.44 -17.69
C LYS A 225 -5.67 -21.64 -17.12
N VAL A 226 -5.84 -20.40 -17.57
CA VAL A 226 -6.97 -19.54 -17.17
C VAL A 226 -8.27 -20.12 -17.72
N LEU A 227 -9.23 -20.39 -16.82
CA LEU A 227 -10.54 -20.98 -17.16
C LEU A 227 -11.55 -19.91 -17.53
N ASN A 228 -11.77 -18.96 -16.62
CA ASN A 228 -12.65 -17.81 -16.79
C ASN A 228 -12.11 -16.61 -16.00
N LEU A 229 -12.73 -15.45 -16.21
CA LEU A 229 -12.38 -14.22 -15.49
C LEU A 229 -13.38 -13.89 -14.38
N ASP A 230 -14.29 -14.83 -14.11
CA ASP A 230 -15.38 -14.69 -13.17
C ASP A 230 -14.85 -14.60 -11.74
N HIS A 231 -15.76 -14.25 -10.85
CA HIS A 231 -15.45 -14.03 -9.45
C HIS A 231 -15.99 -15.19 -8.65
N SER A 232 -15.14 -15.73 -7.80
CA SER A 232 -15.46 -16.85 -6.91
C SER A 232 -15.11 -16.45 -5.48
N ILE A 233 -15.74 -17.12 -4.52
CA ILE A 233 -15.49 -16.88 -3.10
C ILE A 233 -14.14 -17.54 -2.74
N PRO A 234 -13.15 -16.79 -2.21
CA PRO A 234 -11.88 -17.37 -1.78
C PRO A 234 -12.02 -18.15 -0.47
N PHE A 235 -11.28 -19.26 -0.37
CA PHE A 235 -11.17 -20.09 0.83
C PHE A 235 -9.70 -20.49 1.06
N GLY A 236 -9.37 -20.83 2.31
CA GLY A 236 -8.03 -21.18 2.75
C GLY A 236 -7.23 -19.98 3.28
N ASP A 237 -6.26 -20.27 4.15
CA ASP A 237 -5.51 -19.26 4.90
C ASP A 237 -6.48 -18.30 5.64
N TRP A 238 -6.11 -17.04 5.84
CA TRP A 238 -6.94 -16.06 6.53
C TRP A 238 -8.23 -15.65 5.80
N PHE A 239 -8.51 -16.16 4.60
CA PHE A 239 -9.81 -15.93 3.95
C PHE A 239 -10.97 -16.52 4.74
N GLU A 240 -10.72 -17.47 5.65
CA GLU A 240 -11.77 -18.02 6.53
C GLU A 240 -12.31 -16.97 7.51
N PHE A 241 -11.49 -16.00 7.92
CA PHE A 241 -11.84 -14.97 8.90
C PHE A 241 -12.22 -13.64 8.27
N VAL A 242 -11.56 -13.25 7.19
CA VAL A 242 -11.73 -11.94 6.56
C VAL A 242 -11.85 -12.01 5.04
N SER A 243 -12.45 -10.99 4.45
CA SER A 243 -12.65 -10.89 3.01
C SER A 243 -11.37 -10.55 2.27
N CYS A 244 -10.55 -9.69 2.87
CA CYS A 244 -9.34 -9.14 2.27
C CYS A 244 -8.09 -9.38 3.16
N PRO A 245 -7.71 -10.65 3.42
CA PRO A 245 -6.55 -10.97 4.25
C PRO A 245 -5.22 -10.49 3.64
N HIS A 246 -5.12 -10.40 2.31
CA HIS A 246 -3.94 -9.86 1.63
C HIS A 246 -3.71 -8.38 1.91
N TYR A 247 -4.76 -7.62 2.24
CA TYR A 247 -4.59 -6.26 2.75
C TYR A 247 -4.09 -6.32 4.19
N PHE A 248 -4.68 -7.14 5.05
CA PHE A 248 -4.21 -7.26 6.44
C PHE A 248 -2.74 -7.68 6.53
N ALA A 249 -2.31 -8.61 5.68
CA ALA A 249 -0.91 -9.00 5.56
C ALA A 249 -0.03 -7.84 5.07
N GLU A 250 -0.49 -7.00 4.14
CA GLU A 250 0.25 -5.78 3.75
C GLU A 250 0.36 -4.81 4.93
N LEU A 251 -0.70 -4.57 5.70
CA LEU A 251 -0.62 -3.75 6.92
C LEU A 251 0.46 -4.26 7.88
N LEU A 252 0.53 -5.58 8.09
CA LEU A 252 1.55 -6.19 8.94
C LEU A 252 2.98 -6.01 8.39
N ILE A 253 3.15 -5.96 7.06
CA ILE A 253 4.42 -5.60 6.41
C ILE A 253 4.82 -4.15 6.75
N TYR A 254 3.88 -3.20 6.74
CA TYR A 254 4.20 -1.81 7.13
C TYR A 254 4.44 -1.66 8.63
N LEU A 255 3.68 -2.39 9.46
CA LEU A 255 3.89 -2.45 10.90
C LEU A 255 5.27 -3.01 11.25
N SER A 256 5.74 -4.05 10.55
CA SER A 256 7.07 -4.61 10.80
C SER A 256 8.18 -3.58 10.56
N MET A 257 8.01 -2.72 9.56
CA MET A 257 8.93 -1.60 9.31
C MET A 257 8.83 -0.51 10.38
N ALA A 258 7.65 -0.28 10.98
CA ALA A 258 7.50 0.62 12.13
C ALA A 258 8.21 0.07 13.38
N VAL A 259 8.14 -1.25 13.60
CA VAL A 259 8.89 -1.93 14.66
C VAL A 259 10.40 -1.76 14.45
N MET A 260 10.88 -1.84 13.21
CA MET A 260 12.31 -1.61 12.90
C MET A 260 12.79 -0.22 13.27
N PHE A 261 11.92 0.79 13.31
CA PHE A 261 12.24 2.12 13.82
C PHE A 261 12.11 2.25 15.36
N GLY A 262 12.11 1.14 16.10
CA GLY A 262 12.03 1.15 17.55
C GLY A 262 10.72 1.76 18.10
N PHE A 263 9.64 1.74 17.32
CA PHE A 263 8.32 2.32 17.65
C PHE A 263 8.28 3.85 17.80
N ASN A 264 9.39 4.57 17.61
CA ASN A 264 9.48 6.00 17.92
C ASN A 264 9.30 6.91 16.70
N ASN A 265 9.40 6.36 15.49
CA ASN A 265 9.34 7.15 14.26
C ASN A 265 7.90 7.56 13.90
N LEU A 266 7.52 8.78 14.27
CA LEU A 266 6.19 9.34 14.01
C LEU A 266 5.83 9.35 12.52
N THR A 267 6.77 9.76 11.66
CA THR A 267 6.53 9.83 10.20
C THR A 267 6.14 8.46 9.67
N TRP A 268 6.83 7.39 10.07
CA TRP A 268 6.51 6.04 9.62
C TRP A 268 5.21 5.51 10.23
N TRP A 269 4.88 5.85 11.47
CA TRP A 269 3.56 5.55 12.03
C TRP A 269 2.42 6.19 11.23
N LEU A 270 2.60 7.42 10.73
CA LEU A 270 1.62 8.05 9.85
C LEU A 270 1.49 7.30 8.50
N VAL A 271 2.58 6.75 7.96
CA VAL A 271 2.53 5.84 6.79
C VAL A 271 1.67 4.61 7.11
N VAL A 272 1.90 3.95 8.25
CA VAL A 272 1.11 2.80 8.70
C VAL A 272 -0.36 3.16 8.84
N THR A 273 -0.68 4.29 9.47
CA THR A 273 -2.06 4.77 9.65
C THR A 273 -2.74 5.05 8.30
N TYR A 274 -2.03 5.65 7.36
CA TYR A 274 -2.52 5.84 5.99
C TYR A 274 -2.82 4.49 5.32
N VAL A 275 -1.89 3.53 5.38
CA VAL A 275 -2.06 2.19 4.79
C VAL A 275 -3.28 1.49 5.39
N PHE A 276 -3.46 1.56 6.71
CA PHE A 276 -4.61 1.02 7.41
C PHE A 276 -5.92 1.56 6.85
N PHE A 277 -6.09 2.89 6.80
CA PHE A 277 -7.36 3.48 6.35
C PHE A 277 -7.61 3.27 4.85
N SER A 278 -6.58 3.40 4.02
CA SER A 278 -6.69 3.17 2.57
C SER A 278 -7.14 1.74 2.24
N GLN A 279 -6.57 0.76 2.94
CA GLN A 279 -6.96 -0.64 2.79
C GLN A 279 -8.31 -0.95 3.42
N ALA A 280 -8.64 -0.34 4.56
CA ALA A 280 -9.94 -0.50 5.21
C ALA A 280 -11.09 -0.07 4.28
N VAL A 281 -10.94 1.08 3.60
CA VAL A 281 -11.88 1.54 2.57
C VAL A 281 -12.05 0.50 1.46
N SER A 282 -10.94 0.02 0.91
CA SER A 282 -10.95 -0.97 -0.17
C SER A 282 -11.55 -2.31 0.28
N ALA A 283 -11.28 -2.72 1.51
CA ALA A 283 -11.78 -3.96 2.10
C ALA A 283 -13.29 -3.93 2.34
N VAL A 284 -13.83 -2.82 2.84
CA VAL A 284 -15.28 -2.65 3.04
C VAL A 284 -16.01 -2.76 1.72
N LEU A 285 -15.55 -2.05 0.69
CA LEU A 285 -16.14 -2.12 -0.65
C LEU A 285 -16.08 -3.53 -1.24
N CYS A 286 -14.99 -4.25 -1.00
CA CYS A 286 -14.83 -5.64 -1.45
C CYS A 286 -15.77 -6.60 -0.68
N HIS A 287 -15.91 -6.41 0.63
CA HIS A 287 -16.79 -7.20 1.48
C HIS A 287 -18.27 -7.00 1.11
N GLU A 288 -18.70 -5.76 0.90
CA GLU A 288 -20.06 -5.43 0.42
C GLU A 288 -20.34 -6.04 -0.96
N TYR A 289 -19.35 -6.02 -1.85
CA TYR A 289 -19.44 -6.69 -3.15
C TYR A 289 -19.70 -8.20 -2.97
N TYR A 290 -18.94 -8.88 -2.09
CA TYR A 290 -19.16 -10.31 -1.86
C TYR A 290 -20.54 -10.61 -1.24
N LEU A 291 -20.97 -9.84 -0.25
CA LEU A 291 -22.28 -10.01 0.40
C LEU A 291 -23.45 -9.82 -0.57
N SER A 292 -23.34 -8.87 -1.51
CA SER A 292 -24.40 -8.56 -2.48
C SER A 292 -24.44 -9.53 -3.67
N ASN A 293 -23.29 -10.07 -4.09
CA ASN A 293 -23.21 -10.89 -5.31
C ASN A 293 -23.24 -12.40 -5.04
N PHE A 294 -22.93 -12.85 -3.81
CA PHE A 294 -22.84 -14.27 -3.50
C PHE A 294 -23.76 -14.66 -2.33
N LYS A 295 -24.87 -15.31 -2.63
CA LYS A 295 -25.82 -15.81 -1.62
C LYS A 295 -25.18 -16.76 -0.60
N GLN A 296 -24.18 -17.52 -1.02
CA GLN A 296 -23.45 -18.50 -0.19
C GLN A 296 -22.24 -17.90 0.54
N TYR A 297 -22.05 -16.57 0.50
CA TYR A 297 -20.92 -15.94 1.17
C TYR A 297 -20.99 -16.08 2.70
N PRO A 298 -19.90 -16.51 3.38
CA PRO A 298 -19.91 -16.65 4.84
C PRO A 298 -20.13 -15.31 5.55
N LYS A 299 -21.30 -15.15 6.19
CA LYS A 299 -21.69 -13.90 6.87
C LYS A 299 -20.88 -13.59 8.13
N CYS A 300 -20.17 -14.57 8.69
CA CYS A 300 -19.31 -14.39 9.85
C CYS A 300 -17.97 -13.72 9.51
N ARG A 301 -17.55 -13.71 8.22
CA ARG A 301 -16.30 -13.06 7.79
C ARG A 301 -16.38 -11.56 8.04
N LYS A 302 -15.25 -11.00 8.47
CA LYS A 302 -15.04 -9.56 8.58
C LYS A 302 -14.45 -9.00 7.28
N ALA A 303 -14.34 -7.68 7.14
CA ALA A 303 -13.85 -7.08 5.92
C ALA A 303 -12.32 -7.22 5.80
N TYR A 304 -11.59 -6.90 6.87
CA TYR A 304 -10.17 -6.58 6.85
C TYR A 304 -9.39 -7.13 8.05
N VAL A 305 -9.78 -6.80 9.29
CA VAL A 305 -9.10 -7.21 10.53
C VAL A 305 -9.85 -8.39 11.15
N PRO A 306 -9.21 -9.56 11.33
CA PRO A 306 -9.85 -10.74 11.90
C PRO A 306 -10.54 -10.44 13.23
N PHE A 307 -11.75 -10.96 13.40
CA PHE A 307 -12.60 -10.83 14.60
C PHE A 307 -13.06 -9.40 14.95
N LEU A 308 -12.52 -8.36 14.31
CA LEU A 308 -12.81 -6.96 14.62
C LEU A 308 -13.60 -6.26 13.50
N PHE A 309 -13.01 -6.14 12.31
CA PHE A 309 -13.46 -5.20 11.28
C PHE A 309 -13.47 -5.79 9.88
#